data_AF-A0A0L7KS41-F1
#
_entry.id   AF-A0A0L7KS41-F1
#
_cell.length_a   1.000
_cell.length_b   1.000
_cell.length_c   1.000
_cell.angle_alpha   90.00
_cell.angle_beta   90.00
_cell.angle_gamma   90.00
#
_symmetry.space_group_name_H-M   'P 1'
#
loop_
_entity.id
_entity.type
_entity.pdbx_description
1 polymer ?
#
loop_
_entity_poly.entity_id
_entity_poly.type
_entity_poly.pdbx_seq_one_letter_code
_entity_poly.pdbx_strand_id
1 'polypeptide(L)'
;QPSQKLKSVFAVVASYAFLWPLKKPQQLTNEKTVDELQALINYADDLFENGHYEDSYEILSTFHDQENMEIQWRLVRALYNMSKDTKYERNHRKKFVYQAYEIVTKLITCHAQHNVVQKWYALILDTKSSYEGIKERIQQLENLAVTLNPDDATSLHMLGEWCYQITEMPWHQRKIAEVLFASPPRSTYEDALEYFLKAEAAEPRFYSMNLLRIGNCYLKMERDDQAKYYLKLAA
;
A
#
# COMPACT_ATOMS: atom_id res chain seq x y z
N GLN A 1 -0.87 -5.10 85.28
CA GLN A 1 0.10 -3.99 85.29
C GLN A 1 0.34 -3.57 83.84
N PRO A 2 0.39 -2.28 83.45
CA PRO A 2 -0.13 -1.06 84.07
C PRO A 2 -1.12 -0.30 83.12
N SER A 3 -1.97 0.58 83.68
CA SER A 3 -2.03 2.04 83.42
C SER A 3 -2.52 2.45 82.01
N GLN A 4 -3.77 2.89 81.89
CA GLN A 4 -4.20 4.29 82.06
C GLN A 4 -3.84 5.21 80.88
N LYS A 5 -4.91 5.90 80.41
CA LYS A 5 -4.92 7.32 80.00
C LYS A 5 -4.18 7.61 78.67
N LEU A 6 -4.56 8.57 77.84
CA LEU A 6 -5.22 9.85 78.02
C LEU A 6 -5.56 10.33 76.58
N LYS A 7 -6.66 11.09 76.41
CA LYS A 7 -6.75 12.43 75.75
C LYS A 7 -5.75 12.70 74.59
N SER A 8 -6.07 13.31 73.46
CA SER A 8 -7.08 14.32 73.12
C SER A 8 -6.58 14.99 71.82
N VAL A 9 -7.51 15.32 70.92
CA VAL A 9 -7.68 16.66 70.29
C VAL A 9 -6.58 17.19 69.33
N PHE A 10 -7.06 18.01 68.39
CA PHE A 10 -6.42 18.88 67.39
C PHE A 10 -6.40 18.27 65.98
N ALA A 11 -7.39 18.50 65.12
CA ALA A 11 -7.97 19.76 64.62
C ALA A 11 -6.99 20.62 63.80
N VAL A 12 -7.39 20.82 62.54
CA VAL A 12 -7.06 21.89 61.60
C VAL A 12 -5.72 21.81 60.86
N VAL A 13 -5.81 21.48 59.56
CA VAL A 13 -5.19 22.33 58.53
C VAL A 13 -6.21 22.56 57.43
N ALA A 14 -6.90 23.70 57.53
CA ALA A 14 -7.54 24.31 56.38
C ALA A 14 -6.43 24.74 55.41
N SER A 15 -6.27 24.03 54.30
CA SER A 15 -5.44 24.49 53.19
C SER A 15 -6.37 25.14 52.16
N TYR A 16 -6.18 26.45 52.04
CA TYR A 16 -6.81 27.32 51.05
C TYR A 16 -6.69 26.71 49.65
N ALA A 17 -7.82 26.39 49.04
CA ALA A 17 -7.89 26.09 47.62
C ALA A 17 -7.58 27.39 46.85
N PHE A 18 -6.31 27.57 46.48
CA PHE A 18 -5.93 28.48 45.41
C PHE A 18 -6.58 27.97 44.12
N LEU A 19 -7.64 28.64 43.69
CA LEU A 19 -8.22 28.51 42.36
C LEU A 19 -7.25 29.08 41.32
N TRP A 20 -6.19 28.34 41.02
CA TRP A 20 -5.42 28.54 39.80
C TRP A 20 -6.25 27.97 38.64
N PRO A 21 -6.42 28.67 37.50
CA PRO A 21 -7.09 28.07 36.37
C PRO A 21 -6.21 26.91 35.87
N LEU A 22 -6.65 25.68 36.11
CA LEU A 22 -6.15 24.48 35.47
C LEU A 22 -6.32 24.65 33.96
N LYS A 23 -5.30 25.21 33.31
CA LYS A 23 -5.18 25.17 31.85
C LYS A 23 -5.04 23.69 31.51
N LYS A 24 -6.11 23.07 30.98
CA LYS A 24 -6.09 21.68 30.51
C LYS A 24 -4.88 21.50 29.58
N PRO A 25 -3.84 20.74 29.97
CA PRO A 25 -2.68 20.56 29.13
C PRO A 25 -2.85 19.25 28.38
N GLN A 26 -3.46 19.26 27.17
CA GLN A 26 -3.22 18.27 26.10
C GLN A 26 -4.09 18.40 24.83
N GLN A 27 -5.14 19.24 24.79
CA GLN A 27 -5.99 19.35 23.59
C GLN A 27 -5.41 20.28 22.51
N LEU A 28 -4.82 21.41 22.92
CA LEU A 28 -4.35 22.45 21.98
C LEU A 28 -3.12 22.05 21.14
N THR A 29 -2.35 21.07 21.58
CA THR A 29 -1.16 20.58 20.86
C THR A 29 -1.53 19.50 19.85
N ASN A 30 -2.43 18.57 20.21
CA ASN A 30 -2.88 17.51 19.31
C ASN A 30 -3.70 18.06 18.14
N GLU A 31 -4.59 19.03 18.37
CA GLU A 31 -5.38 19.62 17.29
C GLU A 31 -4.49 20.33 16.26
N LYS A 32 -3.48 21.09 16.72
CA LYS A 32 -2.52 21.75 15.82
C LYS A 32 -1.70 20.76 15.00
N THR A 33 -1.22 19.68 15.60
CA THR A 33 -0.44 18.67 14.89
C THR A 33 -1.29 17.90 13.87
N VAL A 34 -2.57 17.67 14.14
CA VAL A 34 -3.49 17.04 13.18
C VAL A 34 -3.78 17.98 12.01
N ASP A 35 -4.01 19.27 12.26
CA ASP A 35 -4.24 20.26 11.20
C ASP A 35 -2.98 20.44 10.31
N GLU A 36 -1.79 20.49 10.92
CA GLU A 36 -0.51 20.56 10.21
C GLU A 36 -0.28 19.31 9.33
N LEU A 37 -0.55 18.13 9.88
CA LEU A 37 -0.45 16.87 9.13
C LEU A 37 -1.42 16.84 7.95
N GLN A 38 -2.67 17.25 8.15
CA GLN A 38 -3.67 17.25 7.08
C GLN A 38 -3.30 18.24 5.97
N ALA A 39 -2.81 19.42 6.32
CA ALA A 39 -2.34 20.40 5.34
C ALA A 39 -1.15 19.87 4.53
N LEU A 40 -0.19 19.21 5.20
CA LEU A 40 0.94 18.56 4.53
C LEU A 40 0.48 17.45 3.57
N ILE A 41 -0.41 16.57 4.04
CA ILE A 41 -0.96 15.47 3.24
C ILE A 41 -1.65 16.01 1.99
N ASN A 42 -2.51 17.01 2.14
CA ASN A 42 -3.23 17.61 1.00
C ASN A 42 -2.26 18.20 -0.03
N TYR A 43 -1.22 18.88 0.44
CA TYR A 43 -0.19 19.44 -0.44
C TYR A 43 0.64 18.36 -1.15
N ALA A 44 1.00 17.28 -0.43
CA ALA A 44 1.71 16.14 -1.01
C ALA A 44 0.87 15.36 -2.03
N ASP A 45 -0.43 15.24 -1.78
CA ASP A 45 -1.39 14.64 -2.70
C ASP A 45 -1.54 15.51 -3.95
N ASP A 46 -1.63 16.84 -3.82
CA ASP A 46 -1.68 17.76 -4.98
C ASP A 46 -0.40 17.67 -5.84
N LEU A 47 0.79 17.70 -5.23
CA LEU A 47 2.04 17.49 -5.96
C LEU A 47 2.04 16.14 -6.69
N PHE A 48 1.57 15.09 -6.03
CA PHE A 48 1.52 13.76 -6.60
C PHE A 48 0.59 13.68 -7.83
N GLU A 49 -0.64 14.23 -7.73
CA GLU A 49 -1.60 14.24 -8.84
C GLU A 49 -1.10 15.05 -10.04
N ASN A 50 -0.26 16.06 -9.81
CA ASN A 50 0.40 16.84 -10.86
C ASN A 50 1.70 16.19 -11.39
N GLY A 51 2.04 14.98 -10.96
CA GLY A 51 3.23 14.24 -11.42
C GLY A 51 4.55 14.63 -10.74
N HIS A 52 4.52 15.52 -9.75
CA HIS A 52 5.67 15.96 -8.97
C HIS A 52 6.02 14.97 -7.86
N TYR A 53 6.36 13.73 -8.23
CA TYR A 53 6.57 12.63 -7.29
C TYR A 53 7.78 12.83 -6.36
N GLU A 54 8.86 13.43 -6.86
CA GLU A 54 10.06 13.74 -6.07
C GLU A 54 9.74 14.76 -4.98
N ASP A 55 9.07 15.85 -5.35
CA ASP A 55 8.69 16.92 -4.41
C ASP A 55 7.72 16.37 -3.35
N SER A 56 6.72 15.58 -3.77
CA SER A 56 5.79 14.89 -2.86
C SER A 56 6.53 13.98 -1.86
N TYR A 57 7.51 13.21 -2.33
CA TYR A 57 8.34 12.37 -1.48
C TYR A 57 9.17 13.20 -0.49
N GLU A 58 9.83 14.27 -0.97
CA GLU A 58 10.71 15.10 -0.14
C GLU A 58 9.96 15.75 1.03
N ILE A 59 8.81 16.39 0.76
CA ILE A 59 8.04 17.04 1.82
C ILE A 59 7.48 16.04 2.84
N LEU A 60 7.10 14.85 2.40
CA LEU A 60 6.61 13.81 3.30
C LEU A 60 7.75 13.24 4.14
N SER A 61 8.93 13.03 3.56
CA SER A 61 10.10 12.46 4.23
C SER A 61 10.74 13.37 5.29
N THR A 62 10.43 14.67 5.25
CA THR A 62 10.96 15.68 6.17
C THR A 62 10.04 15.95 7.36
N PHE A 63 8.83 15.38 7.38
CA PHE A 63 7.92 15.51 8.51
C PHE A 63 8.46 14.84 9.78
N HIS A 64 8.02 15.27 10.96
CA HIS A 64 8.56 14.73 12.21
C HIS A 64 7.98 13.35 12.58
N ASP A 65 6.74 13.07 12.19
CA ASP A 65 6.04 11.79 12.46
C ASP A 65 6.16 10.81 11.27
N GLN A 66 7.37 10.33 11.00
CA GLN A 66 7.64 9.41 9.87
C GLN A 66 7.03 8.01 10.04
N GLU A 67 6.56 7.66 11.24
CA GLU A 67 5.89 6.38 11.50
C GLU A 67 4.39 6.43 11.23
N ASN A 68 3.85 7.60 10.91
CA ASN A 68 2.45 7.78 10.58
C ASN A 68 2.07 6.96 9.34
N MET A 69 1.05 6.11 9.48
CA MET A 69 0.55 5.27 8.39
C MET A 69 0.19 6.09 7.15
N GLU A 70 -0.46 7.25 7.32
CA GLU A 70 -0.88 8.13 6.21
C GLU A 70 0.29 8.71 5.42
N ILE A 71 1.44 8.89 6.06
CA ILE A 71 2.68 9.34 5.42
C ILE A 71 3.35 8.16 4.73
N GLN A 72 3.49 7.02 5.43
CA GLN A 72 4.24 5.88 4.93
C GLN A 72 3.68 5.30 3.63
N TRP A 73 2.36 5.12 3.52
CA TRP A 73 1.79 4.59 2.28
C TRP A 73 1.94 5.59 1.11
N ARG A 74 1.92 6.90 1.39
CA ARG A 74 2.16 7.94 0.36
C ARG A 74 3.62 7.99 -0.08
N LEU A 75 4.57 7.80 0.83
CA LEU A 75 5.98 7.63 0.48
C LEU A 75 6.19 6.41 -0.43
N VAL A 76 5.56 5.28 -0.09
CA VAL A 76 5.56 4.06 -0.91
C VAL A 76 4.98 4.33 -2.30
N ARG A 77 3.85 5.04 -2.37
CA ARG A 77 3.23 5.46 -3.64
C ARG A 77 4.16 6.32 -4.49
N ALA A 78 4.81 7.32 -3.90
CA ALA A 78 5.72 8.20 -4.61
C ALA A 78 6.93 7.43 -5.16
N LEU A 79 7.59 6.61 -4.33
CA LEU A 79 8.71 5.74 -4.73
C LEU A 79 8.32 4.78 -5.85
N TYR A 80 7.12 4.18 -5.77
CA TYR A 80 6.61 3.32 -6.83
C TYR A 80 6.51 4.05 -8.16
N ASN A 81 5.93 5.25 -8.18
CA ASN A 81 5.77 6.01 -9.43
C ASN A 81 7.10 6.50 -9.98
N MET A 82 8.03 6.95 -9.13
CA MET A 82 9.41 7.23 -9.51
C MET A 82 10.11 6.00 -10.11
N SER A 83 9.79 4.78 -9.65
CA SER A 83 10.34 3.55 -10.24
C SER A 83 9.82 3.23 -11.64
N LYS A 84 8.69 3.82 -12.06
CA LYS A 84 8.12 3.66 -13.40
C LYS A 84 8.60 4.74 -14.36
N ASP A 85 9.01 5.89 -13.84
CA ASP A 85 9.52 7.00 -14.64
C ASP A 85 10.79 6.59 -15.40
N THR A 86 10.79 6.83 -16.71
CA THR A 86 11.90 6.47 -17.61
C THR A 86 13.07 7.44 -17.54
N LYS A 87 12.92 8.60 -16.87
CA LYS A 87 14.02 9.55 -16.63
C LYS A 87 15.13 8.96 -15.78
N TYR A 88 14.84 7.95 -14.94
CA TYR A 88 15.83 7.27 -14.12
C TYR A 88 16.37 6.00 -14.77
N GLU A 89 17.66 5.76 -14.55
CA GLU A 89 18.30 4.51 -14.93
C GLU A 89 17.67 3.29 -14.23
N ARG A 90 17.75 2.13 -14.88
CA ARG A 90 17.19 0.86 -14.36
C ARG A 90 17.64 0.55 -12.94
N ASN A 91 18.90 0.79 -12.59
CA ASN A 91 19.41 0.52 -11.25
C ASN A 91 18.83 1.48 -10.20
N HIS A 92 18.61 2.74 -10.55
CA HIS A 92 17.94 3.70 -9.66
C HIS A 92 16.47 3.34 -9.45
N ARG A 93 15.76 2.99 -10.53
CA ARG A 93 14.38 2.49 -10.44
C ARG A 93 14.25 1.27 -9.55
N LYS A 94 15.21 0.32 -9.64
CA LYS A 94 15.28 -0.82 -8.73
C LYS A 94 15.44 -0.37 -7.27
N LYS A 95 16.32 0.59 -6.97
CA LYS A 95 16.50 1.09 -5.60
C LYS A 95 15.19 1.67 -5.01
N PHE A 96 14.43 2.44 -5.78
CA PHE A 96 13.14 2.96 -5.31
C PHE A 96 12.16 1.84 -4.91
N VAL A 97 12.10 0.76 -5.70
CA VAL A 97 11.23 -0.39 -5.39
C VAL A 97 11.68 -1.10 -4.11
N TYR A 98 12.97 -1.30 -3.92
CA TYR A 98 13.49 -1.93 -2.71
C TYR A 98 13.26 -1.06 -1.46
N GLN A 99 13.45 0.25 -1.59
CA GLN A 99 13.14 1.19 -0.51
C GLN A 99 11.64 1.19 -0.16
N ALA A 100 10.77 1.22 -1.17
CA ALA A 100 9.33 1.11 -0.97
C ALA A 100 8.96 -0.20 -0.27
N TYR A 101 9.65 -1.30 -0.61
CA TYR A 101 9.45 -2.61 0.01
C TYR A 101 9.79 -2.60 1.50
N GLU A 102 10.90 -1.97 1.89
CA GLU A 102 11.29 -1.83 3.30
C GLU A 102 10.25 -1.05 4.14
N ILE A 103 9.64 -0.03 3.55
CA ILE A 103 8.60 0.76 4.24
C ILE A 103 7.30 -0.07 4.36
N VAL A 104 6.81 -0.60 3.24
CA VAL A 104 5.49 -1.26 3.21
C VAL A 104 5.46 -2.60 3.96
N THR A 105 6.61 -3.29 4.05
CA THR A 105 6.73 -4.52 4.87
C THR A 105 6.62 -4.23 6.35
N LYS A 106 7.11 -3.09 6.83
CA LYS A 106 6.85 -2.65 8.21
C LYS A 106 5.38 -2.28 8.37
N LEU A 107 4.85 -1.51 7.42
CA LEU A 107 3.49 -1.02 7.49
C LEU A 107 2.43 -2.14 7.55
N ILE A 108 2.61 -3.21 6.75
CA ILE A 108 1.69 -4.36 6.76
C ILE A 108 1.74 -5.15 8.07
N THR A 109 2.85 -5.13 8.83
CA THR A 109 2.92 -5.80 10.14
C THR A 109 2.03 -5.13 11.20
N CYS A 110 1.82 -3.82 11.09
CA CYS A 110 0.99 -3.05 12.01
C CYS A 110 -0.46 -2.87 11.51
N HIS A 111 -0.64 -2.80 10.18
CA HIS A 111 -1.91 -2.43 9.54
C HIS A 111 -2.36 -3.47 8.51
N ALA A 112 -2.26 -4.76 8.86
CA ALA A 112 -2.52 -5.89 7.97
C ALA A 112 -3.92 -5.89 7.32
N GLN A 113 -4.93 -5.28 7.96
CA GLN A 113 -6.31 -5.22 7.48
C GLN A 113 -6.66 -3.90 6.77
N HIS A 114 -5.70 -2.99 6.60
CA HIS A 114 -5.94 -1.71 5.95
C HIS A 114 -5.83 -1.85 4.44
N ASN A 115 -6.93 -1.63 3.71
CA ASN A 115 -7.02 -1.86 2.26
C ASN A 115 -5.91 -1.14 1.47
N VAL A 116 -5.63 0.12 1.79
CA VAL A 116 -4.57 0.89 1.11
C VAL A 116 -3.19 0.27 1.35
N VAL A 117 -2.94 -0.26 2.55
CA VAL A 117 -1.65 -0.88 2.89
C VAL A 117 -1.51 -2.23 2.18
N GLN A 118 -2.58 -3.04 2.15
CA GLN A 118 -2.60 -4.30 1.39
C GLN A 118 -2.36 -4.05 -0.11
N LYS A 119 -3.01 -3.03 -0.68
CA LYS A 119 -2.82 -2.60 -2.07
C LYS A 119 -1.36 -2.25 -2.37
N TRP A 120 -0.76 -1.39 -1.57
CA TRP A 120 0.64 -1.02 -1.77
C TRP A 120 1.58 -2.20 -1.53
N TYR A 121 1.33 -3.03 -0.52
CA TYR A 121 2.14 -4.22 -0.26
C TYR A 121 2.14 -5.16 -1.48
N ALA A 122 0.95 -5.45 -2.02
CA ALA A 122 0.76 -6.27 -3.19
C ALA A 122 1.55 -5.76 -4.42
N LEU A 123 1.38 -4.47 -4.74
CA LEU A 123 2.03 -3.85 -5.90
C LEU A 123 3.55 -3.79 -5.78
N ILE A 124 4.07 -3.47 -4.60
CA ILE A 124 5.51 -3.41 -4.37
C ILE A 124 6.11 -4.82 -4.38
N LEU A 125 5.44 -5.81 -3.80
CA LEU A 125 5.91 -7.20 -3.80
C LEU A 125 6.00 -7.77 -5.21
N ASP A 126 4.96 -7.56 -6.04
CA ASP A 126 4.98 -7.94 -7.47
C ASP A 126 6.14 -7.25 -8.21
N THR A 127 6.29 -5.94 -8.02
CA THR A 127 7.32 -5.18 -8.74
C THR A 127 8.72 -5.57 -8.29
N LYS A 128 8.95 -5.78 -6.98
CA LYS A 128 10.23 -6.27 -6.45
C LYS A 128 10.57 -7.64 -7.00
N SER A 129 9.64 -8.58 -6.92
CA SER A 129 9.86 -9.96 -7.37
C SER A 129 10.10 -10.04 -8.89
N SER A 130 9.57 -9.09 -9.68
CA SER A 130 9.94 -8.94 -11.10
C SER A 130 11.42 -8.65 -11.35
N TYR A 131 12.11 -8.00 -10.41
CA TYR A 131 13.57 -7.80 -10.46
C TYR A 131 14.36 -9.03 -9.99
N GLU A 132 13.73 -9.93 -9.23
CA GLU A 132 14.35 -11.12 -8.65
C GLU A 132 14.22 -12.33 -9.59
N GLY A 133 13.23 -12.28 -10.49
CA GLY A 133 13.08 -13.21 -11.60
C GLY A 133 11.67 -13.78 -11.67
N ILE A 134 11.35 -14.38 -12.82
CA ILE A 134 10.00 -14.89 -13.09
C ILE A 134 9.54 -15.94 -12.08
N LYS A 135 10.48 -16.78 -11.60
CA LYS A 135 10.23 -17.79 -10.56
C LYS A 135 9.70 -17.14 -9.28
N GLU A 136 10.47 -16.20 -8.74
CA GLU A 136 10.14 -15.55 -7.47
C GLU A 136 8.80 -14.83 -7.59
N ARG A 137 8.60 -14.12 -8.70
CA ARG A 137 7.38 -13.38 -8.97
C ARG A 137 6.12 -14.25 -8.94
N ILE A 138 6.14 -15.40 -9.61
CA ILE A 138 4.97 -16.30 -9.66
C ILE A 138 4.64 -16.84 -8.28
N GLN A 139 5.65 -17.27 -7.54
CA GLN A 139 5.46 -17.82 -6.20
C GLN A 139 4.91 -16.76 -5.24
N GLN A 140 5.42 -15.53 -5.31
CA GLN A 140 4.93 -14.44 -4.46
C GLN A 140 3.50 -14.02 -4.80
N LEU A 141 3.16 -13.92 -6.09
CA LEU A 141 1.80 -13.60 -6.53
C LEU A 141 0.78 -14.67 -6.14
N GLU A 142 1.14 -15.95 -6.27
CA GLU A 142 0.28 -17.07 -5.87
C GLU A 142 0.00 -17.02 -4.36
N ASN A 143 1.04 -16.88 -3.54
CA ASN A 143 0.90 -16.76 -2.09
C ASN A 143 0.03 -15.56 -1.72
N LEU A 144 0.30 -14.41 -2.34
CA LEU A 144 -0.42 -13.18 -2.06
C LEU A 144 -1.92 -13.32 -2.37
N ALA A 145 -2.25 -13.85 -3.54
CA ALA A 145 -3.63 -14.09 -3.97
C ALA A 145 -4.41 -15.00 -3.01
N VAL A 146 -3.75 -16.02 -2.43
CA VAL A 146 -4.37 -16.91 -1.44
C VAL A 146 -4.56 -16.23 -0.08
N THR A 147 -3.68 -15.27 0.26
CA THR A 147 -3.70 -14.60 1.58
C THR A 147 -4.61 -13.38 1.66
N LEU A 148 -4.87 -12.69 0.56
CA LEU A 148 -5.70 -11.50 0.54
C LEU A 148 -7.20 -11.84 0.50
N ASN A 149 -8.05 -10.87 0.84
CA ASN A 149 -9.51 -11.04 0.79
C ASN A 149 -9.95 -11.36 -0.66
N PRO A 150 -10.53 -12.53 -0.95
CA PRO A 150 -10.80 -12.96 -2.33
C PRO A 150 -11.77 -12.05 -3.11
N ASP A 151 -12.56 -11.24 -2.40
CA ASP A 151 -13.57 -10.35 -3.01
C ASP A 151 -13.10 -8.90 -3.16
N ASP A 152 -11.90 -8.55 -2.67
CA ASP A 152 -11.31 -7.22 -2.82
C ASP A 152 -10.72 -7.02 -4.24
N ALA A 153 -10.91 -5.82 -4.79
CA ALA A 153 -10.39 -5.41 -6.09
C ALA A 153 -8.86 -5.61 -6.22
N THR A 154 -8.09 -5.38 -5.16
CA THR A 154 -6.64 -5.62 -5.17
C THR A 154 -6.32 -7.11 -5.34
N SER A 155 -6.94 -7.98 -4.54
CA SER A 155 -6.74 -9.43 -4.63
C SER A 155 -7.10 -9.98 -6.01
N LEU A 156 -8.25 -9.55 -6.53
CA LEU A 156 -8.73 -9.93 -7.85
C LEU A 156 -7.76 -9.45 -8.94
N HIS A 157 -7.21 -8.23 -8.82
CA HIS A 157 -6.18 -7.76 -9.73
C HIS A 157 -4.89 -8.58 -9.65
N MET A 158 -4.45 -8.98 -8.45
CA MET A 158 -3.25 -9.81 -8.29
C MET A 158 -3.44 -11.21 -8.87
N LEU A 159 -4.63 -11.80 -8.73
CA LEU A 159 -5.01 -13.04 -9.40
C LEU A 159 -4.97 -12.89 -10.93
N GLY A 160 -5.52 -11.79 -11.45
CA GLY A 160 -5.44 -11.46 -12.87
C GLY A 160 -4.00 -11.31 -13.36
N GLU A 161 -3.14 -10.65 -12.58
CA GLU A 161 -1.71 -10.52 -12.89
C GLU A 161 -0.99 -11.86 -12.88
N TRP A 162 -1.29 -12.73 -11.92
CA TRP A 162 -0.76 -14.08 -11.89
C TRP A 162 -1.15 -14.84 -13.18
N CYS A 163 -2.44 -14.86 -13.53
CA CYS A 163 -2.94 -15.48 -14.76
C CYS A 163 -2.24 -14.93 -16.00
N TYR A 164 -2.21 -13.60 -16.14
CA TYR A 164 -1.61 -12.89 -17.28
C TYR A 164 -0.14 -13.25 -17.46
N GLN A 165 0.63 -13.30 -16.36
CA GLN A 165 2.06 -13.61 -16.39
C GLN A 165 2.34 -15.06 -16.74
N ILE A 166 1.51 -15.99 -16.23
CA ILE A 166 1.59 -17.40 -16.63
C ILE A 166 1.32 -17.54 -18.14
N THR A 167 0.34 -16.82 -18.69
CA THR A 167 0.04 -16.83 -20.12
C THR A 167 1.18 -16.25 -20.97
N GLU A 168 1.74 -15.10 -20.59
CA GLU A 168 2.85 -14.44 -21.30
C GLU A 168 4.18 -15.19 -21.23
N MET A 169 4.30 -16.17 -20.31
CA MET A 169 5.57 -16.88 -20.10
C MET A 169 6.04 -17.59 -21.38
N PRO A 170 7.26 -17.30 -21.87
CA PRO A 170 7.86 -18.02 -22.98
C PRO A 170 7.97 -19.53 -22.69
N TRP A 171 7.81 -20.37 -23.72
CA TRP A 171 7.78 -21.83 -23.58
C TRP A 171 8.98 -22.41 -22.81
N HIS A 172 10.17 -21.81 -22.96
CA HIS A 172 11.40 -22.26 -22.30
C HIS A 172 11.41 -21.95 -20.79
N GLN A 173 10.76 -20.86 -20.37
CA GLN A 173 10.59 -20.55 -18.94
C GLN A 173 9.53 -21.45 -18.30
N ARG A 174 8.52 -21.90 -19.04
CA ARG A 174 7.49 -22.83 -18.53
C ARG A 174 8.09 -24.15 -18.07
N LYS A 175 9.14 -24.63 -18.73
CA LYS A 175 9.88 -25.82 -18.32
C LYS A 175 10.61 -25.67 -16.98
N ILE A 176 10.99 -24.45 -16.60
CA ILE A 176 11.56 -24.16 -15.28
C ILE A 176 10.46 -24.18 -14.21
N ALA A 177 9.26 -23.70 -14.55
CA ALA A 177 8.08 -23.77 -13.67
C ALA A 177 7.63 -25.22 -13.41
N GLU A 178 7.74 -26.14 -14.38
CA GLU A 178 7.44 -27.57 -14.21
C GLU A 178 8.24 -28.25 -13.09
N VAL A 179 9.44 -27.76 -12.79
CA VAL A 179 10.32 -28.32 -11.74
C VAL A 179 9.93 -27.82 -10.35
N LEU A 180 9.26 -26.67 -10.29
CA LEU A 180 8.99 -25.94 -9.04
C LEU A 180 7.55 -26.12 -8.58
N PHE A 181 6.63 -26.17 -9.53
CA PHE A 181 5.23 -26.46 -9.33
C PHE A 181 4.99 -27.89 -9.81
N ALA A 182 4.40 -28.74 -8.97
CA ALA A 182 4.19 -30.17 -9.27
C ALA A 182 3.52 -30.42 -10.65
N SER A 183 2.80 -29.42 -11.16
CA SER A 183 2.45 -29.25 -12.56
C SER A 183 2.67 -27.79 -12.97
N PRO A 184 3.12 -27.49 -14.20
CA PRO A 184 3.31 -26.11 -14.63
C PRO A 184 1.97 -25.37 -14.55
N PRO A 185 1.91 -24.21 -13.88
CA PRO A 185 0.69 -23.40 -13.89
C PRO A 185 0.32 -23.09 -15.34
N ARG A 186 -0.97 -23.24 -15.66
CA ARG A 186 -1.54 -22.92 -16.97
C ARG A 186 -2.63 -21.88 -16.77
N SER A 187 -2.63 -20.88 -17.64
CA SER A 187 -3.66 -19.86 -17.67
C SER A 187 -3.75 -19.25 -19.06
N THR A 188 -4.86 -18.57 -19.34
CA THR A 188 -5.19 -17.92 -20.60
C THR A 188 -5.45 -16.42 -20.40
N TYR A 189 -5.50 -15.66 -21.50
CA TYR A 189 -5.89 -14.25 -21.41
C TYR A 189 -7.35 -14.09 -20.97
N GLU A 190 -8.20 -15.08 -21.25
CA GLU A 190 -9.58 -15.16 -20.76
C GLU A 190 -9.63 -15.28 -19.23
N ASP A 191 -8.83 -16.17 -18.64
CA ASP A 191 -8.78 -16.31 -17.18
C ASP A 191 -8.32 -15.00 -16.51
N ALA A 192 -7.26 -14.39 -17.06
CA ALA A 192 -6.74 -13.11 -16.56
C ALA A 192 -7.80 -12.00 -16.68
N LEU A 193 -8.47 -11.91 -17.84
CA LEU A 193 -9.51 -10.94 -18.10
C LEU A 193 -10.67 -11.08 -17.10
N GLU A 194 -11.10 -12.30 -16.80
CA GLU A 194 -12.18 -12.55 -15.84
C GLU A 194 -11.87 -11.92 -14.47
N TYR A 195 -10.66 -12.13 -13.96
CA TYR A 195 -10.23 -11.56 -12.69
C TYR A 195 -10.12 -10.03 -12.75
N PHE A 196 -9.56 -9.47 -13.81
CA PHE A 196 -9.47 -8.00 -13.94
C PHE A 196 -10.85 -7.33 -14.06
N LEU A 197 -11.81 -7.97 -14.73
CA LEU A 197 -13.19 -7.49 -14.79
C LEU A 197 -13.90 -7.60 -13.43
N LYS A 198 -13.66 -8.67 -12.67
CA LYS A 198 -14.15 -8.78 -11.29
C LYS A 198 -13.57 -7.69 -10.40
N ALA A 199 -12.27 -7.38 -10.54
CA ALA A 199 -11.64 -6.28 -9.81
C ALA A 199 -12.30 -4.93 -10.13
N GLU A 200 -12.54 -4.65 -11.42
CA GLU A 200 -13.23 -3.43 -11.87
C GLU A 200 -14.68 -3.37 -11.39
N ALA A 201 -15.36 -4.51 -11.28
CA ALA A 201 -16.72 -4.58 -10.75
C ALA A 201 -16.78 -4.39 -9.23
N ALA A 202 -15.77 -4.87 -8.50
CA ALA A 202 -15.65 -4.72 -7.06
C ALA A 202 -15.40 -3.26 -6.66
N GLU A 203 -14.49 -2.58 -7.35
CA GLU A 203 -14.22 -1.15 -7.15
C GLU A 203 -13.93 -0.46 -8.49
N PRO A 204 -14.92 0.22 -9.10
CA PRO A 204 -14.73 0.86 -10.40
C PRO A 204 -13.60 1.90 -10.38
N ARG A 205 -12.71 1.83 -11.38
CA ARG A 205 -11.56 2.74 -11.58
C ARG A 205 -10.59 2.84 -10.40
N PHE A 206 -10.55 1.84 -9.51
CA PHE A 206 -9.65 1.83 -8.36
C PHE A 206 -8.16 1.88 -8.74
N TYR A 207 -7.81 1.40 -9.94
CA TYR A 207 -6.44 1.35 -10.42
C TYR A 207 -6.36 1.36 -11.95
N SER A 208 -5.70 2.39 -12.52
CA SER A 208 -5.54 2.55 -13.98
C SER A 208 -4.84 1.38 -14.65
N MET A 209 -3.90 0.72 -13.96
CA MET A 209 -3.23 -0.48 -14.49
C MET A 209 -4.21 -1.65 -14.66
N ASN A 210 -5.24 -1.77 -13.83
CA ASN A 210 -6.27 -2.79 -14.01
C ASN A 210 -6.99 -2.60 -15.35
N LEU A 211 -7.38 -1.37 -15.66
CA LEU A 211 -8.00 -1.00 -16.94
C LEU A 211 -7.05 -1.26 -18.12
N LEU A 212 -5.77 -0.90 -17.98
CA LEU A 212 -4.74 -1.20 -18.99
C LEU A 212 -4.62 -2.70 -19.23
N ARG A 213 -4.65 -3.52 -18.17
CA ARG A 213 -4.61 -4.98 -18.28
C ARG A 213 -5.84 -5.56 -18.95
N ILE A 214 -7.04 -5.07 -18.63
CA ILE A 214 -8.27 -5.44 -19.34
C ILE A 214 -8.11 -5.16 -20.85
N GLY A 215 -7.69 -3.95 -21.21
CA GLY A 215 -7.45 -3.56 -22.59
C GLY A 215 -6.42 -4.46 -23.30
N ASN A 216 -5.31 -4.76 -22.63
CA ASN A 216 -4.27 -5.66 -23.15
C ASN A 216 -4.79 -7.09 -23.37
N CYS A 217 -5.59 -7.64 -22.44
CA CYS A 217 -6.18 -8.97 -22.62
C CYS A 217 -7.09 -8.99 -23.86
N TYR A 218 -7.95 -7.99 -24.01
CA TYR A 218 -8.80 -7.86 -25.22
C TYR A 218 -7.97 -7.77 -26.51
N LEU A 219 -6.89 -7.00 -26.52
CA LEU A 219 -5.98 -6.94 -27.68
C LEU A 219 -5.37 -8.31 -28.01
N LYS A 220 -4.88 -9.03 -26.98
CA LYS A 220 -4.26 -10.35 -27.15
C LYS A 220 -5.24 -11.41 -27.67
N MET A 221 -6.54 -11.21 -27.45
CA MET A 221 -7.63 -12.03 -27.97
C MET A 221 -8.25 -11.47 -29.27
N GLU A 222 -7.63 -10.48 -29.91
CA GLU A 222 -8.11 -9.85 -31.16
C GLU A 222 -9.52 -9.23 -31.06
N ARG A 223 -9.87 -8.73 -29.87
CA ARG A 223 -11.15 -8.06 -29.57
C ARG A 223 -10.98 -6.53 -29.52
N ASP A 224 -10.75 -5.95 -30.69
CA ASP A 224 -10.28 -4.57 -30.86
C ASP A 224 -11.21 -3.49 -30.28
N ASP A 225 -12.53 -3.68 -30.37
CA ASP A 225 -13.49 -2.67 -29.91
C ASP A 225 -13.51 -2.56 -28.38
N GLN A 226 -13.53 -3.70 -27.67
CA GLN A 226 -13.41 -3.72 -26.22
C GLN A 226 -12.03 -3.23 -25.76
N ALA A 227 -10.97 -3.63 -26.47
CA ALA A 227 -9.62 -3.15 -26.19
C ALA A 227 -9.54 -1.62 -26.24
N LYS A 228 -10.02 -1.01 -27.33
CA LYS A 228 -10.04 0.45 -27.50
C LYS A 228 -10.81 1.14 -26.38
N TYR A 229 -11.94 0.57 -25.95
CA TYR A 229 -12.73 1.12 -24.85
C TYR A 229 -11.93 1.19 -23.54
N TYR A 230 -11.35 0.07 -23.10
CA TYR A 230 -10.64 0.01 -21.82
C TYR A 230 -9.29 0.76 -21.85
N LEU A 231 -8.58 0.73 -22.98
CA LEU A 231 -7.33 1.49 -23.12
C LEU A 231 -7.56 3.01 -23.05
N LYS A 232 -8.71 3.50 -23.55
CA LYS A 232 -9.10 4.91 -23.40
C LYS A 232 -9.47 5.27 -21.96
N LEU A 233 -10.00 4.33 -21.19
CA LEU A 233 -10.30 4.57 -19.77
C LEU A 233 -9.04 4.55 -18.89
N ALA A 234 -7.98 3.87 -19.34
CA ALA A 234 -6.72 3.77 -18.62
C ALA A 234 -5.77 4.97 -18.84
N ALA A 235 -6.02 5.77 -19.89
CA ALA A 235 -5.22 6.93 -20.30
C ALA A 235 -5.68 8.20 -19.59
#